data_AF-A0A7X7SNG5-F1
#
_entry.id   AF-A0A7X7SNG5-F1
#
_cell.length_a   1.000
_cell.length_b   1.000
_cell.length_c   1.000
_cell.angle_alpha   90.00
_cell.angle_beta   90.00
_cell.angle_gamma   90.00
#
_symmetry.space_group_name_H-M   'P 1'
#
loop_
_entity.id
_entity.type
_entity.pdbx_description
1 polymer ?
#
loop_
_entity_poly.entity_id
_entity_poly.type
_entity_poly.pdbx_seq_one_letter_code
_entity_poly.pdbx_strand_id
1 'polypeptide(L)'
;YDPTRLDLKQMIEDGEAFETTRLLATKEGLFVGTSAGAAMAVALRIARMIDQGTIVVVLPDRGDRYLSTMQFWSVCAKCPP
;
A
#
# COMPACT_ATOMS: atom_id res chain seq x y z
N TYR A 1 -17.46 14.06 -4.56
CA TYR A 1 -16.93 12.91 -5.32
C TYR A 1 -18.08 12.37 -6.16
N ASP A 2 -17.84 12.11 -7.45
CA ASP A 2 -18.86 11.61 -8.38
C ASP A 2 -18.62 10.10 -8.61
N PRO A 3 -19.50 9.21 -8.10
CA PRO A 3 -19.30 7.77 -8.20
C PRO A 3 -19.44 7.23 -9.62
N THR A 4 -20.08 7.97 -10.52
CA THR A 4 -20.28 7.53 -11.92
C THR A 4 -18.99 7.55 -12.73
N ARG A 5 -17.95 8.23 -12.23
CA ARG A 5 -16.64 8.33 -12.86
C ARG A 5 -15.67 7.21 -12.44
N LEU A 6 -16.06 6.31 -11.53
CA LEU A 6 -15.25 5.14 -11.18
C LEU A 6 -15.73 3.92 -11.94
N ASP A 7 -14.80 3.27 -12.63
CA ASP A 7 -15.06 1.96 -13.25
C ASP A 7 -15.10 0.84 -12.22
N LEU A 8 -14.28 0.93 -11.17
CA LEU A 8 -14.09 -0.12 -10.16
C LEU A 8 -13.81 0.45 -8.77
N LYS A 9 -14.25 -0.28 -7.74
CA LYS A 9 -13.91 -0.04 -6.33
C LYS A 9 -13.41 -1.33 -5.71
N GLN A 10 -12.20 -1.30 -5.14
CA GLN A 10 -11.57 -2.45 -4.50
C GLN A 10 -11.39 -2.16 -3.01
N MET A 11 -11.81 -3.10 -2.17
CA MET A 11 -11.52 -3.07 -0.74
C MET A 11 -10.20 -3.81 -0.49
N ILE A 12 -9.42 -3.34 0.47
CA ILE A 12 -8.20 -4.01 0.90
C ILE A 12 -8.21 -4.17 2.42
N GLU A 13 -7.65 -5.27 2.88
CA GLU A 13 -7.41 -5.51 4.29
C GLU A 13 -6.10 -4.85 4.72
N ASP A 14 -6.05 -4.40 5.98
CA ASP A 14 -4.88 -3.70 6.55
C ASP A 14 -3.60 -4.53 6.42
N GLY A 15 -3.69 -5.86 6.62
CA GLY A 15 -2.55 -6.76 6.54
C GLY A 15 -1.84 -6.72 5.18
N GLU A 16 -2.61 -6.74 4.10
CA GLU A 16 -2.09 -6.69 2.72
C GLU A 16 -1.53 -5.31 2.38
N ALA A 17 -2.20 -4.24 2.83
CA ALA A 17 -1.70 -2.88 2.68
C ALA A 17 -0.36 -2.71 3.41
N PHE A 18 -0.24 -3.25 4.63
CA PHE A 18 0.97 -3.16 5.43
C PHE A 18 2.12 -3.94 4.81
N GLU A 19 1.86 -5.16 4.34
CA GLU A 19 2.84 -5.99 3.63
C GLU A 19 3.36 -5.29 2.38
N THR A 20 2.45 -4.78 1.53
CA THR A 20 2.83 -4.12 0.29
C THR A 20 3.61 -2.82 0.56
N THR A 21 3.24 -2.06 1.60
CA THR A 21 4.00 -0.87 2.04
C THR A 21 5.44 -1.24 2.43
N ARG A 22 5.62 -2.37 3.14
CA ARG A 22 6.96 -2.88 3.50
C ARG A 22 7.75 -3.34 2.27
N LEU A 23 7.10 -3.95 1.28
CA LEU A 23 7.74 -4.33 0.03
C LEU A 23 8.19 -3.10 -0.77
N LEU A 24 7.37 -2.05 -0.86
CA LEU A 24 7.76 -0.79 -1.49
C LEU A 24 9.04 -0.21 -0.87
N ALA A 25 9.14 -0.21 0.46
CA ALA A 25 10.33 0.29 1.15
C ALA A 25 11.56 -0.61 0.93
N THR A 26 11.40 -1.94 0.97
CA THR A 26 12.52 -2.89 0.97
C THR A 26 12.97 -3.35 -0.42
N LYS A 27 12.10 -3.30 -1.42
CA LYS A 27 12.39 -3.74 -2.80
C LYS A 27 12.61 -2.57 -3.75
N GLU A 28 11.84 -1.49 -3.57
CA GLU A 28 11.86 -0.34 -4.48
C GLU A 28 12.52 0.91 -3.86
N GLY A 29 12.86 0.87 -2.56
CA GLY A 29 13.41 2.05 -1.86
C GLY A 29 12.41 3.18 -1.65
N LEU A 30 11.11 2.90 -1.81
CA LEU A 30 10.03 3.88 -1.67
C LEU A 30 9.43 3.81 -0.27
N PHE A 31 9.88 4.73 0.59
CA PHE A 31 9.36 4.83 1.96
C PHE A 31 8.11 5.70 2.02
N VAL A 32 6.94 5.07 2.09
CA VAL A 32 5.62 5.69 1.90
C VAL A 32 4.62 5.25 2.97
N GLY A 33 3.47 5.94 3.06
CA GLY A 33 2.39 5.59 3.98
C GLY A 33 1.58 4.35 3.57
N THR A 34 0.73 3.87 4.49
CA THR A 34 -0.11 2.66 4.29
C THR A 34 -1.04 2.76 3.07
N SER A 35 -1.62 3.94 2.81
CA SER A 35 -2.53 4.14 1.68
C SER A 35 -1.85 3.92 0.32
N ALA A 36 -0.55 4.23 0.24
CA ALA A 36 0.27 3.96 -0.93
C ALA A 36 0.49 2.45 -1.14
N GLY A 37 0.72 1.69 -0.06
CA GLY A 37 0.77 0.23 -0.14
C GLY A 37 -0.57 -0.39 -0.54
N ALA A 38 -1.68 0.11 -0.01
CA ALA A 38 -3.03 -0.29 -0.43
C ALA A 38 -3.27 -0.08 -1.93
N ALA A 39 -2.95 1.12 -2.43
CA ALA A 39 -3.07 1.45 -3.85
C ALA A 39 -2.19 0.56 -4.73
N MET A 40 -0.93 0.32 -4.31
CA MET A 40 0.00 -0.53 -5.04
C MET A 40 -0.45 -1.99 -5.07
N ALA A 41 -1.00 -2.53 -3.97
CA ALA A 41 -1.49 -3.90 -3.93
C ALA A 41 -2.61 -4.13 -4.95
N VAL A 42 -3.55 -3.19 -5.03
CA VAL A 42 -4.62 -3.22 -6.05
C VAL A 42 -4.05 -3.06 -7.45
N ALA A 43 -3.07 -2.18 -7.65
CA ALA A 43 -2.42 -2.01 -8.94
C ALA A 43 -1.73 -3.30 -9.42
N LEU A 44 -1.03 -4.01 -8.53
CA LEU A 44 -0.42 -5.31 -8.85
C LEU A 44 -1.47 -6.38 -9.17
N ARG A 45 -2.64 -6.37 -8.53
CA ARG A 45 -3.76 -7.25 -8.89
C ARG A 45 -4.28 -6.94 -10.30
N ILE A 46 -4.51 -5.66 -10.62
CA ILE A 46 -4.97 -5.23 -11.95
C ILE A 46 -3.92 -5.56 -13.01
N ALA A 47 -2.63 -5.33 -12.74
CA ALA A 47 -1.54 -5.63 -13.66
C ALA A 47 -1.51 -7.11 -14.07
N ARG A 48 -1.92 -8.03 -13.19
CA ARG A 48 -2.01 -9.48 -13.48
C ARG A 48 -3.24 -9.85 -14.33
N MET A 49 -4.23 -8.97 -14.44
CA MET A 49 -5.48 -9.22 -15.17
C MET A 49 -5.50 -8.63 -16.57
N ILE A 50 -4.60 -7.72 -16.89
CA ILE A 50 -4.53 -7.07 -18.21
C ILE A 50 -3.43 -7.68 -19.07
N ASP A 51 -3.67 -7.81 -20.37
CA ASP A 51 -2.66 -8.30 -21.32
C ASP A 51 -1.60 -7.24 -21.63
N GLN A 52 -2.01 -5.97 -21.70
CA GLN A 52 -1.14 -4.83 -21.97
C GLN A 52 -1.74 -3.52 -21.43
N GLY A 53 -0.87 -2.58 -21.04
CA GLY A 53 -1.27 -1.25 -20.58
C GLY A 53 -0.24 -0.62 -19.65
N THR A 54 -0.46 0.64 -19.28
CA THR A 54 0.33 1.35 -18.26
C THR A 54 -0.58 1.73 -17.09
N ILE A 55 -0.23 1.27 -15.89
CA ILE A 55 -0.95 1.59 -14.66
C ILE A 55 -0.18 2.67 -13.91
N VAL A 56 -0.85 3.75 -13.55
CA VAL A 56 -0.30 4.82 -12.72
C VAL A 56 -0.87 4.70 -11.31
N VAL A 57 0.00 4.71 -10.30
CA VAL A 57 -0.37 4.59 -8.89
C VAL A 57 0.06 5.85 -8.16
N VAL A 58 -0.86 6.45 -7.41
CA VAL A 58 -0.55 7.63 -6.59
C VAL A 58 -0.08 7.17 -5.21
N LEU A 59 1.11 7.61 -4.81
CA LEU A 59 1.66 7.41 -3.46
C LEU A 59 1.55 8.76 -2.72
N PRO A 60 0.54 8.96 -1.85
CA PRO A 60 0.15 10.31 -1.42
C PRO A 60 1.19 11.01 -0.52
N ASP A 61 1.93 10.24 0.27
CA ASP A 61 2.87 10.75 1.25
C ASP A 61 4.05 9.80 1.53
N ARG A 62 5.02 10.34 2.26
CA ARG A 62 6.21 9.62 2.75
C ARG A 62 5.89 8.86 4.05
N GLY A 63 6.68 7.81 4.30
CA GLY A 63 6.48 6.90 5.44
C GLY A 63 6.89 7.45 6.81
N ASP A 64 7.58 8.60 6.89
CA ASP A 64 8.14 9.13 8.14
C ASP A 64 7.08 9.42 9.21
N ARG A 65 5.89 9.84 8.77
CA ARG A 65 4.73 10.10 9.64
C ARG A 65 4.17 8.84 10.30
N TYR A 66 4.53 7.67 9.79
CA TYR A 66 3.96 6.38 10.19
C TYR A 66 4.88 5.57 11.11
N LEU A 67 6.08 6.07 11.43
CA LEU A 67 7.04 5.39 12.31
C LEU A 67 6.50 5.15 13.73
N SER A 68 5.60 6.01 14.21
CA SER A 68 4.94 5.87 15.51
C SER A 68 3.67 5.00 15.48
N THR A 69 3.36 4.38 14.35
CA THR A 69 2.15 3.55 14.16
C THR A 69 2.49 2.06 14.10
N MET A 70 1.47 1.21 14.14
CA MET A 70 1.63 -0.25 14.03
C MET A 70 2.22 -0.71 12.68
N GLN A 71 2.22 0.14 11.65
CA GLN A 71 2.71 -0.16 10.31
C GLN A 71 4.16 -0.69 10.28
N PHE A 72 5.03 -0.18 11.16
CA PHE A 72 6.46 -0.53 11.19
C PHE A 72 6.90 -1.19 12.50
N TRP A 73 5.97 -1.62 13.35
CA TRP A 73 6.32 -2.37 14.55
C TRP A 73 6.96 -3.72 14.17
N SER A 74 8.15 -3.96 14.70
CA SER A 74 8.80 -5.27 14.60
C SER A 74 8.01 -6.31 15.39
N VAL A 75 8.06 -7.58 14.97
CA VAL A 75 7.40 -8.69 15.68
C VAL A 75 7.92 -8.84 17.12
N CYS A 76 9.15 -8.39 17.39
CA CYS A 76 9.74 -8.35 18.73
C CYS A 76 9.14 -7.26 19.63
N ALA A 77 8.59 -6.18 19.05
CA ALA A 77 7.93 -5.10 19.79
C ALA A 77 6.55 -5.47 20.36
N LYS A 78 6.11 -6.73 20.21
CA LYS A 78 4.97 -7.30 20.95
C LYS A 78 5.37 -7.87 22.32
N CYS A 79 6.65 -7.83 22.72
CA CYS A 79 7.01 -8.15 24.09
C CYS A 79 6.50 -7.04 25.03
N PRO A 80 5.72 -7.35 26.07
CA PRO A 80 5.54 -6.41 27.18
C PRO A 80 6.90 -6.21 27.87
N PRO A 81 7.11 -5.08 28.59
CA PRO A 81 8.25 -4.95 29.49
C PRO A 81 8.25 -6.05 30.56
#